data_AF-A0A086LE18-F1
#
_entry.id   AF-A0A086LE18-F1
#
_cell.length_a   1.000
_cell.length_b   1.000
_cell.length_c   1.000
_cell.angle_alpha   90.00
_cell.angle_beta   90.00
_cell.angle_gamma   90.00
#
_symmetry.space_group_name_H-M   'P 1'
#
loop_
_entity.id
_entity.type
_entity.pdbx_description
1 polymer ?
#
loop_
_entity_poly.entity_id
_entity_poly.type
_entity_poly.pdbx_seq_one_letter_code
_entity_poly.pdbx_strand_id
1 'polypeptide(L)'
;MGNAQGRLSPQEQMDLLHAANFSERDLKKLYKRFRALDTNQNGELDTHELFDVPELADNPLVKRVLSIFDTNGDGKVSFVEFLVGLSKLAANTDEFQKTKFAFDVYDINKDGSISNGELFAVMKMMVGSNLNDQQLQQLVDRTIVQADKDGDGMISFDEFREMVSHIDIADKLRVDL
;
A
#
# COMPACT_ATOMS: atom_id res chain seq x y z
N MET A 1 23.10 22.69 -13.52
CA MET A 1 22.39 22.03 -14.64
C MET A 1 22.22 20.58 -14.26
N GLY A 2 21.03 20.19 -13.80
CA GLY A 2 20.80 18.85 -13.29
C GLY A 2 19.31 18.57 -13.20
N ASN A 3 18.66 18.40 -14.36
CA ASN A 3 17.31 17.84 -14.42
C ASN A 3 17.44 16.39 -14.89
N ALA A 4 17.68 15.49 -13.94
CA ALA A 4 17.40 14.08 -14.12
C ALA A 4 15.97 13.85 -13.62
N GLN A 5 14.99 14.05 -14.50
CA GLN A 5 13.65 13.54 -14.27
C GLN A 5 13.76 12.01 -14.31
N GLY A 6 13.53 11.36 -13.17
CA GLY A 6 13.53 9.91 -13.01
C GLY A 6 12.38 9.24 -13.75
N ARG A 7 12.38 9.32 -15.08
CA ARG A 7 11.50 8.49 -15.92
C ARG A 7 12.25 7.22 -16.31
N LEU A 8 11.71 6.09 -15.86
CA LEU A 8 12.13 4.77 -16.31
C LEU A 8 12.07 4.71 -17.83
N SER A 9 13.13 4.18 -18.44
CA SER A 9 13.21 3.97 -19.88
C SER A 9 12.10 3.03 -20.37
N PRO A 10 11.70 3.09 -21.65
CA PRO A 10 10.70 2.18 -22.22
C PRO A 10 11.04 0.69 -22.03
N GLN A 11 12.34 0.36 -21.94
CA GLN A 11 12.83 -0.99 -21.70
C GLN A 11 12.62 -1.41 -20.23
N GLU A 12 12.97 -0.55 -19.27
CA GLU A 12 12.72 -0.80 -17.84
C GLU A 12 11.22 -0.90 -17.53
N GLN A 13 10.40 -0.11 -18.23
CA GLN A 13 8.94 -0.25 -18.18
C GLN A 13 8.52 -1.62 -18.69
N MET A 14 8.97 -2.06 -19.87
CA MET A 14 8.68 -3.41 -20.41
C MET A 14 9.17 -4.55 -19.50
N ASP A 15 10.31 -4.38 -18.84
CA ASP A 15 10.88 -5.39 -17.95
C ASP A 15 10.07 -5.50 -16.65
N LEU A 16 9.60 -4.37 -16.10
CA LEU A 16 8.65 -4.36 -14.97
C LEU A 16 7.29 -4.96 -15.36
N LEU A 17 6.85 -4.74 -16.61
CA LEU A 17 5.64 -5.35 -17.16
C LEU A 17 5.75 -6.87 -17.27
N HIS A 18 6.92 -7.39 -17.65
CA HIS A 18 7.19 -8.82 -17.66
C HIS A 18 7.34 -9.39 -16.24
N ALA A 19 7.97 -8.65 -15.33
CA ALA A 19 8.17 -9.08 -13.93
C ALA A 19 6.85 -9.18 -13.16
N ALA A 20 5.89 -8.30 -13.44
CA ALA A 20 4.56 -8.33 -12.85
C ALA A 20 3.62 -9.41 -13.45
N ASN A 21 4.09 -10.16 -14.45
CA ASN A 21 3.40 -11.29 -15.08
C ASN A 21 2.00 -10.93 -15.65
N PHE A 22 1.79 -9.68 -16.07
CA PHE A 22 0.52 -9.24 -16.66
C PHE A 22 0.43 -9.66 -18.13
N SER A 23 -0.75 -10.12 -18.55
CA SER A 23 -1.02 -10.33 -19.97
C SER A 23 -1.15 -8.99 -20.70
N GLU A 24 -0.83 -8.95 -21.99
CA GLU A 24 -1.02 -7.74 -22.82
C GLU A 24 -2.49 -7.25 -22.79
N ARG A 25 -3.44 -8.19 -22.66
CA ARG A 25 -4.87 -7.87 -22.53
C ARG A 25 -5.16 -7.15 -21.22
N ASP A 26 -4.60 -7.61 -20.11
CA ASP A 26 -4.86 -7.02 -18.80
C ASP A 26 -4.15 -5.68 -18.65
N LEU A 27 -2.96 -5.54 -19.21
CA LEU A 27 -2.27 -4.27 -19.34
C LEU A 27 -3.12 -3.21 -20.07
N LYS A 28 -3.70 -3.56 -21.22
CA LYS A 28 -4.57 -2.64 -21.98
C LYS A 28 -5.81 -2.23 -21.17
N LYS A 29 -6.41 -3.15 -20.40
CA LYS A 29 -7.53 -2.84 -19.52
C LYS A 29 -7.11 -1.90 -18.38
N LEU A 30 -5.99 -2.20 -17.71
CA LEU A 30 -5.46 -1.40 -16.61
C LEU A 30 -5.09 0.00 -17.08
N TYR A 31 -4.45 0.13 -18.24
CA TYR A 31 -4.15 1.43 -18.83
C TYR A 31 -5.42 2.23 -19.16
N LYS A 32 -6.45 1.58 -19.72
CA LYS A 32 -7.73 2.23 -19.98
C LYS A 32 -8.40 2.72 -18.69
N ARG A 33 -8.34 1.94 -17.60
CA ARG A 33 -8.84 2.34 -16.28
C ARG A 33 -8.04 3.51 -15.73
N PHE A 34 -6.71 3.42 -15.72
CA PHE A 34 -5.82 4.49 -15.27
C PHE A 34 -6.12 5.81 -15.99
N ARG A 35 -6.25 5.79 -17.32
CA ARG A 35 -6.60 6.98 -18.11
C ARG A 35 -8.01 7.51 -17.91
N ALA A 36 -8.93 6.69 -17.40
CA ALA A 36 -10.27 7.14 -17.03
C ALA A 36 -10.25 7.89 -15.68
N LEU A 37 -9.26 7.62 -14.84
CA LEU A 37 -9.05 8.29 -13.54
C LEU A 37 -8.21 9.57 -13.70
N ASP A 38 -7.26 9.58 -14.63
CA ASP A 38 -6.41 10.73 -14.98
C ASP A 38 -7.23 11.84 -15.70
N THR A 39 -8.06 12.55 -14.93
CA THR A 39 -9.01 13.56 -15.43
C THR A 39 -8.30 14.76 -16.04
N ASN A 40 -7.16 15.16 -15.46
CA ASN A 40 -6.37 16.29 -15.94
C ASN A 40 -5.41 15.90 -17.08
N GLN A 41 -5.31 14.59 -17.39
CA GLN A 41 -4.53 13.99 -18.46
C GLN A 41 -3.01 14.21 -18.33
N ASN A 42 -2.50 14.44 -17.12
CA ASN A 42 -1.08 14.67 -16.86
C ASN A 42 -0.25 13.37 -16.87
N GLY A 43 -0.90 12.20 -16.88
CA GLY A 43 -0.25 10.88 -16.90
C GLY A 43 0.11 10.30 -15.53
N GLU A 44 -0.34 10.94 -14.45
CA GLU A 44 -0.15 10.60 -13.04
C GLU A 44 -1.52 10.67 -12.35
N LEU A 45 -1.74 9.87 -11.31
CA LEU A 45 -2.95 9.97 -10.49
C LEU A 45 -2.62 10.66 -9.17
N ASP A 46 -3.28 11.78 -8.90
CA ASP A 46 -3.25 12.39 -7.59
C ASP A 46 -4.39 11.88 -6.69
N THR A 47 -4.31 12.22 -5.40
CA THR A 47 -5.33 11.76 -4.44
C THR A 47 -6.75 12.15 -4.82
N HIS A 48 -6.99 13.35 -5.38
CA HIS A 48 -8.34 13.82 -5.75
C HIS A 48 -8.93 12.98 -6.87
N GLU A 49 -8.14 12.67 -7.91
CA GLU A 49 -8.55 11.86 -9.05
C GLU A 49 -8.96 10.43 -8.66
N LEU A 50 -8.41 9.92 -7.56
CA LEU A 50 -8.77 8.61 -7.01
C LEU A 50 -9.97 8.66 -6.05
N PHE A 51 -10.21 9.81 -5.40
CA PHE A 51 -11.44 10.04 -4.64
C PHE A 51 -12.68 10.20 -5.55
N ASP A 52 -12.49 10.48 -6.83
CA ASP A 52 -13.58 10.46 -7.82
C ASP A 52 -14.10 9.05 -8.11
N VAL A 53 -13.39 7.99 -7.67
CA VAL A 53 -13.84 6.60 -7.73
C VAL A 53 -14.70 6.30 -6.51
N PRO A 54 -16.03 6.15 -6.64
CA PRO A 54 -16.91 5.98 -5.49
C PRO A 54 -16.53 4.78 -4.62
N GLU A 55 -16.06 3.69 -5.23
CA GLU A 55 -15.62 2.48 -4.52
C GLU A 55 -14.36 2.70 -3.65
N LEU A 56 -13.54 3.69 -4.00
CA LEU A 56 -12.32 4.05 -3.26
C LEU A 56 -12.57 5.23 -2.31
N ALA A 57 -13.53 6.10 -2.62
CA ALA A 57 -13.80 7.32 -1.87
C ALA A 57 -14.12 7.06 -0.40
N ASP A 58 -14.88 5.99 -0.14
CA ASP A 58 -15.31 5.60 1.20
C ASP A 58 -14.28 4.73 1.94
N ASN A 59 -13.21 4.29 1.27
CA ASN A 59 -12.21 3.42 1.88
C ASN A 59 -11.13 4.26 2.59
N PRO A 60 -11.06 4.22 3.94
CA PRO A 60 -10.17 5.07 4.72
C PRO A 60 -8.68 4.74 4.50
N LEU A 61 -8.36 3.56 3.95
CA LEU A 61 -7.00 3.11 3.70
C LEU A 61 -6.49 3.46 2.30
N VAL A 62 -7.31 4.05 1.43
CA VAL A 62 -6.89 4.39 0.06
C VAL A 62 -5.68 5.30 0.07
N LYS A 63 -5.62 6.31 0.94
CA LYS A 63 -4.43 7.16 1.07
C LYS A 63 -3.17 6.37 1.45
N ARG A 64 -3.30 5.35 2.29
CA ARG A 64 -2.18 4.48 2.67
C ARG A 64 -1.72 3.63 1.49
N VAL A 65 -2.64 2.98 0.79
CA VAL A 65 -2.34 2.21 -0.42
C VAL A 65 -1.63 3.07 -1.47
N LEU A 66 -2.09 4.30 -1.69
CA LEU A 66 -1.46 5.22 -2.63
C LEU A 66 -0.06 5.62 -2.20
N SER A 67 0.17 5.87 -0.91
CA SER A 67 1.52 6.16 -0.41
C SER A 67 2.49 4.99 -0.54
N ILE A 68 1.98 3.75 -0.64
CA ILE A 68 2.80 2.55 -0.92
C ILE A 68 3.10 2.43 -2.42
N PHE A 69 2.16 2.85 -3.27
CA PHE A 69 2.32 2.84 -4.73
C PHE A 69 3.26 3.97 -5.17
N ASP A 70 3.18 5.14 -4.54
CA ASP A 70 4.10 6.26 -4.71
C ASP A 70 5.49 5.88 -4.14
N THR A 71 6.34 5.38 -5.03
CA THR A 71 7.69 4.92 -4.69
C THR A 71 8.72 6.04 -4.72
N ASN A 72 8.44 7.10 -5.48
CA ASN A 72 9.35 8.22 -5.65
C ASN A 72 9.08 9.35 -4.63
N GLY A 73 7.93 9.34 -3.95
CA GLY A 73 7.53 10.27 -2.91
C GLY A 73 7.05 11.63 -3.42
N ASP A 74 6.61 11.72 -4.68
CA ASP A 74 6.14 12.97 -5.30
C ASP A 74 4.68 13.31 -4.98
N GLY A 75 3.99 12.43 -4.23
CA GLY A 75 2.60 12.58 -3.83
C GLY A 75 1.59 12.19 -4.90
N LYS A 76 2.06 11.61 -6.02
CA LYS A 76 1.25 11.12 -7.13
C LYS A 76 1.64 9.69 -7.46
N VAL A 77 0.81 9.04 -8.28
CA VAL A 77 1.05 7.67 -8.72
C VAL A 77 1.13 7.63 -10.23
N SER A 78 2.33 7.40 -10.75
CA SER A 78 2.53 7.17 -12.19
C SER A 78 1.92 5.82 -12.62
N PHE A 79 1.69 5.63 -13.93
CA PHE A 79 1.19 4.34 -14.43
C PHE A 79 2.11 3.16 -14.08
N VAL A 80 3.42 3.39 -14.02
CA VAL A 80 4.38 2.34 -13.66
C VAL A 80 4.25 1.98 -12.17
N GLU A 81 4.18 2.98 -11.30
CA GLU A 81 3.94 2.79 -9.86
C GLU A 81 2.62 2.10 -9.56
N PHE A 82 1.57 2.46 -10.30
CA PHE A 82 0.28 1.80 -10.22
C PHE A 82 0.39 0.30 -10.55
N LEU A 83 1.14 -0.06 -11.60
CA LEU A 83 1.33 -1.45 -11.99
C LEU A 83 2.19 -2.24 -10.98
N VAL A 84 3.27 -1.64 -10.48
CA VAL A 84 4.13 -2.24 -9.45
C VAL A 84 3.36 -2.42 -8.14
N GLY A 85 2.50 -1.47 -7.78
CA GLY A 85 1.62 -1.58 -6.63
C GLY A 85 0.63 -2.72 -6.78
N LEU A 86 -0.04 -2.81 -7.93
CA LEU A 86 -0.99 -3.89 -8.22
C LEU A 86 -0.32 -5.27 -8.31
N SER A 87 0.91 -5.35 -8.80
CA SER A 87 1.62 -6.63 -8.87
C SER A 87 1.88 -7.20 -7.48
N LYS A 88 2.04 -6.38 -6.44
CA LYS A 88 2.15 -6.86 -5.04
C LYS A 88 0.85 -7.49 -4.51
N LEU A 89 -0.29 -7.16 -5.14
CA LEU A 89 -1.63 -7.65 -4.76
C LEU A 89 -2.17 -8.75 -5.68
N ALA A 90 -1.42 -9.08 -6.74
CA ALA A 90 -1.85 -10.09 -7.71
C ALA A 90 -1.98 -11.48 -7.07
N ALA A 91 -2.84 -12.31 -7.65
CA ALA A 91 -3.14 -13.64 -7.13
C ALA A 91 -1.90 -14.56 -7.05
N ASN A 92 -0.94 -14.40 -7.97
CA ASN A 92 0.28 -15.18 -8.05
C ASN A 92 1.44 -14.63 -7.19
N THR A 93 1.21 -13.58 -6.43
CA THR A 93 2.23 -12.98 -5.57
C THR A 93 2.37 -13.75 -4.27
N ASP A 94 3.62 -13.96 -3.87
CA ASP A 94 3.95 -14.72 -2.67
C ASP A 94 3.40 -14.06 -1.39
N GLU A 95 3.15 -14.90 -0.38
CA GLU A 95 2.61 -14.47 0.90
C GLU A 95 3.52 -13.45 1.61
N PHE A 96 4.83 -13.53 1.41
CA PHE A 96 5.78 -12.60 2.01
C PHE A 96 5.59 -11.18 1.48
N GLN A 97 5.45 -11.01 0.17
CA GLN A 97 5.17 -9.71 -0.46
C GLN A 97 3.81 -9.15 -0.03
N LYS A 98 2.78 -9.99 0.08
CA LYS A 98 1.46 -9.56 0.58
C LYS A 98 1.51 -9.16 2.06
N THR A 99 2.26 -9.90 2.87
CA THR A 99 2.48 -9.57 4.29
C THR A 99 3.29 -8.27 4.43
N LYS A 100 4.29 -8.07 3.58
CA LYS A 100 5.05 -6.82 3.52
C LYS A 100 4.16 -5.66 3.09
N PHE A 101 3.30 -5.86 2.10
CA PHE A 101 2.32 -4.85 1.71
C PHE A 101 1.39 -4.48 2.87
N ALA A 102 0.89 -5.47 3.63
CA ALA A 102 0.07 -5.23 4.81
C ALA A 102 0.84 -4.45 5.88
N PHE A 103 2.11 -4.77 6.10
CA PHE A 103 2.99 -4.04 7.01
C PHE A 103 3.18 -2.58 6.58
N ASP A 104 3.45 -2.33 5.30
CA ASP A 104 3.68 -0.99 4.74
C ASP A 104 2.42 -0.09 4.81
N VAL A 105 1.22 -0.67 4.99
CA VAL A 105 0.01 0.10 5.31
C VAL A 105 0.12 0.76 6.68
N TYR A 106 0.71 0.06 7.66
CA TYR A 106 0.92 0.54 9.02
C TYR A 106 2.17 1.41 9.16
N ASP A 107 3.29 1.04 8.54
CA ASP A 107 4.55 1.81 8.55
C ASP A 107 4.39 3.09 7.70
N ILE A 108 4.13 4.23 8.35
CA ILE A 108 3.81 5.50 7.69
C ILE A 108 5.07 6.18 7.19
N ASN A 109 6.10 6.20 8.03
CA ASN A 109 7.35 6.90 7.74
C ASN A 109 8.34 6.05 6.91
N LYS A 110 8.03 4.76 6.69
CA LYS A 110 8.85 3.78 5.93
C LYS A 110 10.20 3.51 6.61
N ASP A 111 10.27 3.55 7.94
CA ASP A 111 11.49 3.28 8.70
C ASP A 111 11.75 1.78 8.93
N GLY A 112 10.79 0.93 8.58
CA GLY A 112 10.89 -0.52 8.70
C GLY A 112 10.34 -1.08 10.01
N SER A 113 9.76 -0.23 10.85
CA SER A 113 9.09 -0.58 12.11
C SER A 113 7.72 0.10 12.19
N ILE A 114 6.79 -0.49 12.95
CA ILE A 114 5.50 0.15 13.25
C ILE A 114 5.59 0.72 14.66
N SER A 115 5.60 2.04 14.76
CA SER A 115 5.54 2.72 16.05
C SER A 115 4.13 2.70 16.66
N ASN A 116 4.02 2.97 17.96
CA ASN A 116 2.75 3.15 18.66
C ASN A 116 1.83 4.17 17.99
N GLY A 117 2.39 5.31 17.57
CA GLY A 117 1.64 6.37 16.90
C GLY A 117 1.11 5.95 15.53
N GLU A 118 1.89 5.18 14.78
CA GLU A 118 1.49 4.68 13.46
C GLU A 118 0.40 3.63 13.55
N LEU A 119 0.55 2.66 14.47
CA LEU A 119 -0.48 1.68 14.74
C LEU A 119 -1.80 2.35 15.17
N PHE A 120 -1.73 3.34 16.07
CA PHE A 120 -2.88 4.13 16.48
C PHE A 120 -3.53 4.85 15.30
N ALA A 121 -2.75 5.54 14.48
CA ALA A 121 -3.26 6.32 13.36
C ALA A 121 -4.02 5.45 12.35
N VAL A 122 -3.44 4.31 11.97
CA VAL A 122 -4.05 3.40 10.99
C VAL A 122 -5.26 2.69 11.60
N MET A 123 -5.20 2.23 12.85
CA MET A 123 -6.38 1.66 13.50
C MET A 123 -7.50 2.68 13.64
N LYS A 124 -7.20 3.96 13.95
CA LYS A 124 -8.19 5.03 14.03
C LYS A 124 -8.93 5.23 12.71
N MET A 125 -8.20 5.17 11.59
CA MET A 125 -8.79 5.22 10.24
C MET A 125 -9.79 4.06 10.01
N MET A 126 -9.51 2.86 10.52
CA MET A 126 -10.36 1.68 10.34
C MET A 126 -11.57 1.63 11.29
N VAL A 127 -11.39 1.94 12.58
CA VAL A 127 -12.46 1.82 13.58
C VAL A 127 -13.41 3.02 13.58
N GLY A 128 -12.98 4.15 13.00
CA GLY A 128 -13.76 5.38 12.93
C GLY A 128 -14.19 5.86 14.31
N SER A 129 -15.51 5.99 14.49
CA SER A 129 -16.12 6.48 15.75
C SER A 129 -16.54 5.37 16.72
N ASN A 130 -16.26 4.10 16.40
CA ASN A 130 -16.69 2.96 17.23
C ASN A 130 -15.93 2.85 18.56
N LEU A 131 -14.72 3.41 18.63
CA LEU A 131 -13.89 3.46 19.82
C LEU A 131 -13.45 4.89 20.09
N ASN A 132 -13.48 5.29 21.37
CA ASN A 132 -12.84 6.54 21.78
C ASN A 132 -11.31 6.38 21.81
N ASP A 133 -10.61 7.51 21.87
CA ASP A 133 -9.15 7.53 21.76
C ASP A 133 -8.46 6.76 22.90
N GLN A 134 -9.03 6.77 24.11
CA GLN A 134 -8.47 6.02 25.24
C GLN A 134 -8.62 4.51 25.06
N GLN A 135 -9.78 4.04 24.59
CA GLN A 135 -10.01 2.63 24.31
C GLN A 135 -9.12 2.15 23.17
N LEU A 136 -8.97 2.97 22.12
CA LEU A 136 -8.09 2.66 21.01
C LEU A 136 -6.63 2.60 21.47
N GLN A 137 -6.17 3.57 22.25
CA GLN A 137 -4.82 3.59 22.80
C GLN A 137 -4.54 2.34 23.64
N GLN A 138 -5.49 1.91 24.48
CA GLN A 138 -5.34 0.68 25.27
C GLN A 138 -5.21 -0.58 24.40
N LEU A 139 -5.86 -0.63 23.23
CA LEU A 139 -5.69 -1.73 22.30
C LEU A 139 -4.31 -1.68 21.64
N VAL A 140 -3.88 -0.51 21.18
CA VAL A 140 -2.55 -0.28 20.59
C VAL A 140 -1.45 -0.70 21.56
N ASP A 141 -1.51 -0.22 22.81
CA ASP A 141 -0.51 -0.54 23.83
C ASP A 141 -0.44 -2.04 24.10
N ARG A 142 -1.59 -2.71 24.19
CA ARG A 142 -1.64 -4.17 24.36
C ARG A 142 -1.09 -4.92 23.16
N THR A 143 -1.38 -4.47 21.95
CA THR A 143 -0.87 -5.07 20.72
C THR A 143 0.64 -4.98 20.64
N ILE A 144 1.23 -3.81 20.95
CA ILE A 144 2.69 -3.66 20.99
C ILE A 144 3.30 -4.58 22.04
N VAL A 145 2.81 -4.57 23.28
CA VAL A 145 3.33 -5.45 24.34
C VAL A 145 3.26 -6.95 23.98
N GLN A 146 2.32 -7.35 23.14
CA GLN A 146 2.20 -8.74 22.69
C GLN A 146 3.13 -9.08 21.52
N ALA A 147 3.42 -8.12 20.65
CA ALA A 147 4.20 -8.31 19.43
C ALA A 147 5.69 -8.02 19.61
N ASP A 148 6.04 -7.04 20.44
CA ASP A 148 7.39 -6.57 20.73
C ASP A 148 8.16 -7.60 21.58
N LYS A 149 9.06 -8.33 20.93
CA LYS A 149 9.85 -9.41 21.51
C LYS A 149 11.23 -8.98 21.95
N ASP A 150 11.79 -7.98 21.28
CA ASP A 150 13.12 -7.46 21.59
C ASP A 150 13.10 -6.27 22.57
N GLY A 151 11.93 -5.71 22.84
CA GLY A 151 11.67 -4.68 23.84
C GLY A 151 11.99 -3.26 23.35
N ASP A 152 12.02 -3.02 22.04
CA ASP A 152 12.32 -1.70 21.47
C ASP A 152 11.11 -0.74 21.46
N GLY A 153 9.92 -1.23 21.82
CA GLY A 153 8.67 -0.47 21.89
C GLY A 153 7.98 -0.27 20.54
N MET A 154 8.44 -0.95 19.49
CA MET A 154 7.92 -0.92 18.13
C MET A 154 7.60 -2.35 17.66
N ILE A 155 7.01 -2.47 16.48
CA ILE A 155 6.77 -3.78 15.85
C ILE A 155 7.61 -3.84 14.57
N SER A 156 8.69 -4.59 14.60
CA SER A 156 9.49 -4.90 13.43
C SER A 156 8.72 -5.75 12.42
N PHE A 157 9.21 -5.82 11.17
CA PHE A 157 8.57 -6.66 10.16
C PHE A 157 8.54 -8.15 10.53
N ASP A 158 9.57 -8.66 11.19
CA ASP A 158 9.61 -10.07 11.60
C ASP A 158 8.61 -10.37 12.73
N GLU A 159 8.45 -9.47 13.69
CA GLU A 159 7.42 -9.57 14.73
C GLU A 159 6.02 -9.48 14.15
N PHE A 160 5.80 -8.56 13.20
CA PHE A 160 4.53 -8.46 12.50
C PHE A 160 4.19 -9.75 11.75
N ARG A 161 5.16 -10.34 11.03
CA ARG A 161 4.97 -11.62 10.32
C ARG A 161 4.57 -12.74 11.27
N GLU A 162 5.17 -12.80 12.45
CA GLU A 162 4.80 -13.80 13.44
C GLU A 162 3.40 -13.56 14.00
N MET A 163 3.06 -12.31 14.33
CA MET A 163 1.74 -11.91 14.84
C MET A 163 0.61 -12.30 13.87
N VAL A 164 0.84 -12.17 12.57
CA VAL A 164 -0.16 -12.45 11.53
C VAL A 164 -0.04 -13.84 10.91
N SER A 165 0.88 -14.69 11.37
CA SER A 165 1.14 -16.03 10.80
C SER A 165 -0.06 -16.98 10.82
N HIS A 166 -1.06 -16.73 11.67
CA HIS A 166 -2.31 -17.48 11.74
C HIS A 166 -3.43 -16.89 10.88
N ILE A 167 -3.18 -15.75 10.23
CA ILE A 167 -4.13 -15.07 9.35
C ILE A 167 -3.74 -15.41 7.91
N ASP A 168 -4.70 -15.90 7.13
CA ASP A 168 -4.51 -16.09 5.69
C ASP A 168 -4.52 -14.73 4.97
N ILE A 169 -3.40 -13.99 5.07
CA ILE A 169 -3.22 -12.70 4.39
C ILE A 169 -3.24 -12.91 2.87
N ALA A 170 -2.73 -14.04 2.40
CA ALA A 170 -2.63 -14.33 0.98
C ALA A 170 -4.00 -14.37 0.30
N ASP A 171 -4.99 -14.96 0.97
CA ASP A 171 -6.39 -14.99 0.52
C ASP A 171 -7.08 -13.64 0.73
N LYS A 172 -6.88 -12.99 1.87
CA LYS A 172 -7.55 -11.71 2.21
C LYS A 172 -7.13 -10.51 1.34
N LEU A 173 -5.90 -10.49 0.84
CA LEU A 173 -5.37 -9.40 -0.01
C LEU A 173 -5.36 -9.75 -1.50
N ARG A 174 -6.07 -10.80 -1.91
CA ARG A 174 -6.14 -11.21 -3.30
C ARG A 174 -6.97 -10.23 -4.14
N VAL A 175 -6.36 -9.73 -5.21
CA VAL A 175 -7.07 -9.02 -6.28
C VAL A 175 -7.07 -9.88 -7.54
N ASP A 176 -8.26 -10.20 -8.04
CA ASP A 176 -8.44 -10.80 -9.37
C ASP A 176 -8.48 -9.67 -10.41
N LEU A 177 -7.50 -9.66 -11.31
CA LEU A 177 -7.30 -8.64 -12.34
C LEU A 177 -7.90 -9.02 -13.69
#